data_AF-A0A0G1DLM6-F1
#
_entry.id   AF-A0A0G1DLM6-F1
#
_cell.length_a   1.000
_cell.length_b   1.000
_cell.length_c   1.000
_cell.angle_alpha   90.00
_cell.angle_beta   90.00
_cell.angle_gamma   90.00
#
_symmetry.space_group_name_H-M   'P 1'
#
loop_
_entity.id
_entity.type
_entity.pdbx_description
1 polymer ?
#
loop_
_entity_poly.entity_id
_entity_poly.type
_entity_poly.pdbx_seq_one_letter_code
_entity_poly.pdbx_strand_id
1 'polypeptide(L)' 'MLANIGSTEILVIAVIVLILFGGKKLPEMAKGLGEAFKEFKKAFSSKESK' A
#
# COMPACT_ATOMS: atom_id res chain seq x y z
N MET A 1 -24.82 0.53 -9.19
CA MET A 1 -24.70 -0.77 -8.50
C MET A 1 -23.41 -0.91 -7.68
N LEU A 2 -22.30 -0.23 -8.02
CA LEU A 2 -21.05 -0.25 -7.23
C LEU A 2 -21.00 0.75 -6.05
N ALA A 3 -21.95 1.69 -5.96
CA ALA A 3 -21.98 2.73 -4.92
C ALA A 3 -22.52 2.24 -3.56
N ASN A 4 -22.86 0.95 -3.44
CA ASN A 4 -23.34 0.33 -2.20
C ASN A 4 -22.28 -0.55 -1.53
N ILE A 5 -21.00 -0.50 -1.94
CA ILE A 5 -19.95 -1.08 -1.10
C ILE A 5 -19.85 -0.19 0.13
N GLY A 6 -20.59 -0.56 1.17
CA GLY A 6 -20.62 0.12 2.44
C GLY A 6 -19.30 -0.07 3.17
N SER A 7 -19.12 0.71 4.24
CA SER A 7 -18.00 0.55 5.16
C SER A 7 -17.87 -0.89 5.68
N THR A 8 -18.99 -1.61 5.80
CA THR A 8 -19.05 -3.02 6.21
C THR A 8 -18.41 -3.95 5.19
N GLU A 9 -18.73 -3.87 3.88
CA GLU A 9 -18.09 -4.73 2.88
C GLU A 9 -16.58 -4.49 2.79
N ILE A 10 -16.13 -3.23 2.88
CA ILE A 10 -14.70 -2.90 2.91
C ILE A 10 -14.03 -3.55 4.11
N LEU A 11 -14.66 -3.51 5.29
CA LEU A 11 -14.14 -4.14 6.50
C LEU A 11 -14.00 -5.66 6.32
N VAL A 12 -15.01 -6.32 5.76
CA VAL A 12 -14.99 -7.78 5.51
C VAL A 12 -13.87 -8.14 4.55
N ILE A 13 -13.72 -7.41 3.44
CA ILE A 13 -12.63 -7.62 2.47
C ILE A 13 -11.28 -7.40 3.16
N ALA A 14 -11.14 -6.34 3.95
CA ALA A 14 -9.90 -6.04 4.68
C ALA A 14 -9.53 -7.18 5.64
N VAL A 15 -10.51 -7.76 6.35
CA VAL A 15 -10.30 -8.92 7.24
C VAL A 15 -9.86 -10.15 6.45
N ILE A 16 -10.48 -10.45 5.30
CA ILE A 16 -10.09 -11.58 4.45
C ILE A 16 -8.65 -11.41 3.96
N VAL A 17 -8.30 -10.22 3.45
CA VAL A 17 -6.94 -9.88 3.02
C VAL A 17 -5.95 -10.02 4.19
N LEU A 18 -6.33 -9.55 5.38
CA LEU A 18 -5.55 -9.68 6.60
C LEU A 18 -5.28 -11.14 7.00
N ILE A 19 -6.24 -12.04 6.78
CA ILE A 19 -6.08 -13.47 7.07
C ILE A 19 -5.16 -14.12 6.03
N LEU A 20 -5.33 -13.81 4.75
CA LEU A 20 -4.53 -14.39 3.65
C LEU A 20 -3.08 -13.96 3.69
N PHE A 21 -2.83 -12.67 3.90
CA PHE A 21 -1.48 -12.11 3.91
C PHE A 21 -0.88 -12.06 5.31
N GLY A 22 -1.70 -12.02 6.36
CA GLY A 22 -1.27 -11.81 7.74
C GLY A 22 -1.07 -10.33 8.05
N GLY A 23 -1.48 -9.90 9.25
CA GLY A 23 -1.41 -8.49 9.66
C GLY A 23 -0.01 -7.88 9.75
N LYS A 24 1.03 -8.72 9.68
CA LYS A 24 2.43 -8.25 9.64
C LYS A 24 2.96 -8.07 8.21
N LYS A 25 2.51 -8.86 7.23
CA LYS A 25 3.05 -8.78 5.86
C LYS A 25 2.59 -7.54 5.12
N LEU A 26 1.34 -7.13 5.31
CA LEU A 26 0.81 -5.94 4.64
C LEU A 26 1.60 -4.66 5.00
N PRO A 27 1.87 -4.34 6.29
CA PRO A 27 2.71 -3.19 6.63
C PRO A 27 4.20 -3.39 6.28
N GLU A 28 4.71 -4.62 6.31
CA GLU A 28 6.10 -4.92 5.92
C GLU A 28 6.32 -4.66 4.42
N MET A 29 5.40 -5.12 3.57
CA MET A 29 5.40 -4.84 2.13
C MET A 29 5.23 -3.34 1.86
N ALA A 30 4.33 -2.66 2.58
CA ALA A 30 4.14 -1.22 2.44
C ALA A 30 5.40 -0.42 2.81
N LYS A 31 6.13 -0.83 3.85
CA LYS A 31 7.42 -0.23 4.22
C LYS A 31 8.46 -0.43 3.12
N GLY A 32 8.64 -1.64 2.61
CA GLY A 32 9.59 -1.91 1.53
C GLY A 32 9.27 -1.16 0.24
N LEU A 33 7.99 -1.10 -0.15
CA LEU A 33 7.53 -0.30 -1.29
C LEU A 33 7.73 1.20 -1.06
N GLY A 34 7.49 1.70 0.15
CA GLY A 34 7.69 3.10 0.51
C GLY A 34 9.15 3.53 0.47
N GLU A 35 10.06 2.68 0.96
CA GLU A 35 11.50 2.90 0.87
C GLU A 35 11.97 2.91 -0.60
N ALA A 36 11.49 1.94 -1.40
CA ALA A 36 11.77 1.91 -2.84
C ALA A 36 11.28 3.20 -3.52
N PHE A 37 10.03 3.61 -3.31
CA PHE A 37 9.47 4.84 -3.87
C PHE A 37 10.25 6.09 -3.46
N LYS A 38 10.75 6.14 -2.21
CA LYS A 38 11.57 7.23 -1.70
C LYS A 38 12.90 7.33 -2.44
N GLU A 39 13.59 6.19 -2.63
CA GLU A 39 14.84 6.13 -3.38
C GLU A 39 14.62 6.45 -4.88
N PHE A 40 13.54 5.95 -5.48
CA PHE A 40 13.13 6.33 -6.84
C PHE A 40 12.97 7.85 -6.95
N LYS A 41 12.18 8.47 -6.07
CA LYS A 41 11.95 9.92 -6.09
C LYS A 41 13.25 10.71 -5.91
N LYS A 42 14.15 10.26 -5.03
CA LYS A 42 15.45 10.88 -4.78
C LYS A 42 16.35 10.81 -6.02
N ALA A 43 16.40 9.66 -6.70
CA ALA A 43 17.18 9.48 -7.93
C ALA A 43 16.66 10.36 -9.08
N PHE A 44 15.33 10.50 -9.22
CA PHE A 44 14.73 11.39 -10.21
C PHE A 44 14.94 12.87 -9.88
N SER A 45 14.74 13.28 -8.62
CA SER A 45 14.91 14.68 -8.19
C SER A 45 16.37 15.14 -8.19
N SER A 46 17.34 14.24 -7.95
CA SER A 46 18.77 14.56 -8.04
C SER A 46 19.26 14.71 -9.48
N LYS A 47 18.49 14.23 -10.48
CA LYS A 47 18.82 14.37 -11.91
C LYS A 47 18.42 15.73 -12.50
N GLU A 48 17.66 16.53 -11.76
CA GLU A 48 17.14 17.82 -12.23
C GLU A 48 18.01 19.03 -11.79
N SER A 49 18.97 18.83 -10.87
CA SER A 49 19.90 19.87 -10.41
C SER A 49 21.33 19.73 -10.94
N LYS A 50 21.52 19.09 -12.09
CA LYS A 50 22.80 19.11 -12.82
C LYS A 50 22.59 19.37 -14.30
#